data_AF-A0A382G1L9-F1
#
_entry.id   AF-A0A382G1L9-F1
#
_cell.length_a   1.000
_cell.length_b   1.000
_cell.length_c   1.000
_cell.angle_alpha   90.00
_cell.angle_beta   90.00
_cell.angle_gamma   90.00
#
_symmetry.space_group_name_H-M   'P 1'
#
loop_
_entity.id
_entity.type
_entity.pdbx_description
1 polymer ?
#
loop_
_entity_poly.entity_id
_entity_poly.type
_entity_poly.pdbx_seq_one_letter_code
_entity_poly.pdbx_strand_id
1 'polypeptide(L)'
;MNALRHVRLGVTVTAGLVFSSVGLAQEMGFFVTSVGLGDGANLGGLAGADAHCRQLAEAAGAGNRDWAAYLSTQGTNAVNARDRIGSGPWYNAKGVMIAADVAALHQDGVNINHVTAIDESGGMVPFVHLKVDGSAFAPADQPEVVEHDILTGTQADGTAFPAGEDN
;
A
#
# COMPACT_ATOMS: atom_id res chain seq x y z
N MET A 1 13.86 2.25 -81.51
CA MET A 1 13.48 2.99 -80.28
C MET A 1 11.96 2.90 -80.16
N ASN A 2 11.43 2.00 -79.33
CA ASN A 2 10.04 2.04 -78.85
C ASN A 2 9.91 1.13 -77.62
N ALA A 3 9.33 1.68 -76.56
CA ALA A 3 9.55 1.29 -75.17
C ALA A 3 8.65 0.13 -74.70
N LEU A 4 9.25 -0.81 -73.94
CA LEU A 4 8.52 -1.82 -73.16
C LEU A 4 7.77 -1.16 -71.99
N ARG A 5 6.43 -1.17 -72.05
CA ARG A 5 5.56 -0.87 -70.89
C ARG A 5 5.58 -2.04 -69.92
N HIS A 6 6.16 -1.81 -68.74
CA HIS A 6 6.11 -2.74 -67.62
C HIS A 6 4.85 -2.46 -66.80
N VAL A 7 3.94 -3.43 -66.72
CA VAL A 7 2.82 -3.41 -65.76
C VAL A 7 3.37 -3.88 -64.41
N ARG A 8 3.40 -3.00 -63.41
CA ARG A 8 3.79 -3.35 -62.03
C ARG A 8 2.53 -3.73 -61.25
N LEU A 9 2.45 -5.00 -60.86
CA LEU A 9 1.42 -5.52 -59.96
C LEU A 9 1.79 -5.10 -58.53
N GLY A 10 1.00 -4.20 -57.93
CA GLY A 10 1.19 -3.77 -56.54
C GLY A 10 0.45 -4.68 -55.58
N VAL A 11 1.17 -5.35 -54.67
CA VAL A 11 0.59 -6.09 -53.53
C VAL A 11 0.52 -5.14 -52.34
N THR A 12 -0.69 -4.81 -51.89
CA THR A 12 -0.91 -4.01 -50.68
C THR A 12 -1.00 -4.95 -49.48
N VAL A 13 0.00 -4.92 -48.60
CA VAL A 13 -0.06 -5.59 -47.29
C VAL A 13 -0.72 -4.65 -46.30
N THR A 14 -1.96 -4.92 -45.91
CA THR A 14 -2.63 -4.24 -44.79
C THR A 14 -2.07 -4.79 -43.49
N ALA A 15 -1.21 -4.00 -42.81
CA ALA A 15 -0.79 -4.29 -41.44
C ALA A 15 -2.01 -4.11 -40.50
N GLY A 16 -2.49 -5.22 -39.93
CA GLY A 16 -3.55 -5.19 -38.92
C GLY A 16 -3.04 -4.57 -37.62
N LEU A 17 -3.69 -3.50 -37.16
CA LEU A 17 -3.48 -2.93 -35.83
C LEU A 17 -4.00 -3.92 -34.78
N VAL A 18 -3.08 -4.59 -34.10
CA VAL A 18 -3.36 -5.37 -32.90
C VAL A 18 -3.51 -4.39 -31.73
N PHE A 19 -4.74 -4.11 -31.32
CA PHE A 19 -5.00 -3.41 -30.07
C PHE A 19 -4.85 -4.41 -28.92
N SER A 20 -3.66 -4.47 -28.32
CA SER A 20 -3.47 -5.16 -27.05
C SER A 20 -4.24 -4.39 -25.97
N SER A 21 -5.30 -5.00 -25.42
CA SER A 21 -5.93 -4.51 -24.20
C SER A 21 -4.96 -4.69 -23.05
N VAL A 22 -4.15 -3.67 -22.76
CA VAL A 22 -3.45 -3.58 -21.49
C VAL A 22 -4.54 -3.42 -20.43
N GLY A 23 -4.90 -4.52 -19.76
CA GLY A 23 -5.67 -4.41 -18.53
C GLY A 23 -4.82 -3.58 -17.58
N LEU A 24 -5.31 -2.40 -17.18
CA LEU A 24 -4.65 -1.62 -16.14
C LEU A 24 -4.79 -2.44 -14.85
N ALA A 25 -3.75 -3.20 -14.52
CA ALA A 25 -3.64 -3.80 -13.21
C ALA A 25 -3.77 -2.67 -12.20
N GLN A 26 -4.75 -2.78 -11.31
CA GLN A 26 -5.02 -1.73 -10.36
C GLN A 26 -3.84 -1.64 -9.40
N GLU A 27 -3.12 -0.53 -9.47
CA GLU A 27 -1.89 -0.34 -8.70
C GLU A 27 -2.17 -0.32 -7.19
N MET A 28 -1.28 -0.97 -6.43
CA MET A 28 -1.36 -1.01 -4.97
C MET A 28 -1.25 0.40 -4.39
N GLY A 29 -2.14 0.72 -3.46
CA GLY A 29 -2.13 1.97 -2.68
C GLY A 29 -2.29 1.74 -1.18
N PHE A 30 -2.49 0.50 -0.74
CA PHE A 30 -2.65 0.15 0.66
C PHE A 30 -1.92 -1.15 0.94
N PHE A 31 -1.22 -1.21 2.06
CA PHE A 31 -0.70 -2.43 2.65
C PHE A 31 -0.48 -2.21 4.15
N VAL A 32 -0.36 -3.31 4.89
CA VAL A 32 0.14 -3.29 6.28
C VAL A 32 1.60 -3.76 6.24
N THR A 33 2.50 -3.04 6.89
CA THR A 33 3.94 -3.36 6.82
C THR A 33 4.22 -4.81 7.25
N SER A 34 4.91 -5.58 6.41
CA SER A 34 5.27 -6.97 6.74
C SER A 34 6.16 -7.10 7.99
N VAL A 35 6.89 -6.04 8.31
CA VAL A 35 7.82 -5.97 9.43
C VAL A 35 7.83 -4.56 10.00
N GLY A 36 7.90 -4.43 11.33
CA GLY A 36 8.09 -3.15 12.01
C GLY A 36 9.55 -2.69 12.00
N LEU A 37 9.83 -1.53 12.58
CA LEU A 37 11.21 -1.01 12.73
C LEU A 37 12.02 -1.72 13.83
N GLY A 38 11.40 -2.61 14.62
CA GLY A 38 12.04 -3.34 15.70
C GLY A 38 12.19 -2.56 17.01
N ASP A 39 11.73 -1.32 17.07
CA ASP A 39 11.77 -0.44 18.25
C ASP A 39 10.35 0.00 18.68
N GLY A 40 9.39 -0.91 18.53
CA GLY A 40 7.96 -0.65 18.81
C GLY A 40 7.42 0.56 18.05
N ALA A 41 6.70 1.44 18.75
CA ALA A 41 6.15 2.68 18.20
C ALA A 41 7.19 3.81 18.02
N ASN A 42 8.48 3.58 18.32
CA ASN A 42 9.53 4.56 18.07
C ASN A 42 9.92 4.58 16.58
N LEU A 43 9.06 5.16 15.75
CA LEU A 43 9.23 5.13 14.29
C LEU A 43 10.12 6.27 13.75
N GLY A 44 10.77 7.05 14.62
CA GLY A 44 11.50 8.26 14.19
C GLY A 44 10.57 9.41 13.75
N GLY A 45 9.35 9.43 14.26
CA GLY A 45 8.29 10.35 13.83
C GLY A 45 7.72 10.01 12.45
N LEU A 46 6.86 10.88 11.92
CA LEU A 46 6.19 10.64 10.63
C LEU A 46 7.18 10.43 9.48
N ALA A 47 8.28 11.17 9.45
CA ALA A 47 9.28 11.04 8.39
C ALA A 47 9.96 9.65 8.39
N GLY A 48 10.25 9.09 9.57
CA GLY A 48 10.82 7.75 9.70
C GLY A 48 9.80 6.67 9.35
N ALA A 49 8.55 6.82 9.79
CA ALA A 49 7.46 5.93 9.43
C ALA A 49 7.19 5.92 7.91
N ASP A 50 7.16 7.08 7.27
CA ASP A 50 6.97 7.21 5.82
C ASP A 50 8.13 6.58 5.04
N ALA A 51 9.37 6.79 5.51
CA ALA A 51 10.55 6.19 4.90
C ALA A 51 10.49 4.65 4.95
N HIS A 52 10.03 4.08 6.07
CA HIS A 52 9.82 2.65 6.22
C HIS A 52 8.77 2.11 5.24
N CYS A 53 7.60 2.76 5.17
CA CYS A 53 6.56 2.38 4.20
C CYS A 53 7.07 2.46 2.76
N ARG A 54 7.78 3.52 2.40
CA ARG A 54 8.35 3.68 1.06
C ARG A 54 9.36 2.57 0.73
N GLN A 55 10.26 2.25 1.66
CA GLN A 55 11.26 1.18 1.46
C GLN A 55 10.59 -0.17 1.19
N LEU A 56 9.56 -0.53 1.96
CA LEU A 56 8.82 -1.79 1.77
C LEU A 56 8.07 -1.80 0.43
N ALA A 57 7.37 -0.71 0.11
CA ALA A 57 6.65 -0.61 -1.16
C ALA A 57 7.59 -0.66 -2.37
N GLU A 58 8.75 -0.01 -2.31
CA GLU A 58 9.79 -0.09 -3.33
C GLU A 58 10.27 -1.53 -3.52
N ALA A 59 10.54 -2.25 -2.44
CA ALA A 59 10.95 -3.65 -2.48
C ALA A 59 9.89 -4.57 -3.12
N ALA A 60 8.60 -4.22 -2.96
CA ALA A 60 7.47 -4.90 -3.60
C ALA A 60 7.19 -4.44 -5.05
N GLY A 61 7.96 -3.49 -5.58
CA GLY A 61 7.77 -2.98 -6.95
C GLY A 61 6.70 -1.88 -7.09
N ALA A 62 6.24 -1.30 -5.97
CA ALA A 62 5.27 -0.21 -5.92
C ALA A 62 5.91 1.14 -5.55
N GLY A 63 7.17 1.36 -5.94
CA GLY A 63 7.94 2.57 -5.63
C GLY A 63 7.57 3.82 -6.46
N ASN A 64 6.66 3.71 -7.42
CA ASN A 64 6.21 4.82 -8.29
C ASN A 64 5.12 5.70 -7.64
N ARG A 65 4.95 5.61 -6.32
CA ARG A 65 3.93 6.31 -5.53
C ARG A 65 4.57 6.97 -4.33
N ASP A 66 3.97 8.07 -3.91
CA ASP A 66 4.29 8.68 -2.62
C ASP A 66 3.58 7.89 -1.52
N TRP A 67 4.38 7.26 -0.65
CA TRP A 67 3.89 6.48 0.48
C TRP A 67 3.99 7.29 1.77
N ALA A 68 2.88 7.29 2.52
CA ALA A 68 2.82 7.84 3.86
C ALA A 68 2.30 6.76 4.81
N ALA A 69 2.92 6.65 5.98
CA ALA A 69 2.38 5.86 7.07
C ALA A 69 1.07 6.50 7.56
N TYR A 70 0.02 5.69 7.73
CA TYR A 70 -1.29 6.15 8.18
C TYR A 70 -1.28 6.41 9.69
N LEU A 71 -0.64 7.50 10.07
CA LEU A 71 -0.37 7.91 11.45
C LEU A 71 -0.72 9.37 11.65
N SER A 72 -1.43 9.65 12.75
CA SER A 72 -1.57 11.00 13.27
C SER A 72 -0.48 11.29 14.32
N THR A 73 -0.23 12.57 14.59
CA THR A 73 0.60 13.02 15.71
C THR A 73 -0.20 13.84 16.69
N GLN A 74 0.30 13.95 17.92
CA GLN A 74 -0.33 14.77 18.98
C GLN A 74 0.49 16.03 19.29
N GLY A 75 -0.14 16.98 19.99
CA GLY A 75 0.48 18.23 20.47
C GLY A 75 0.09 19.47 19.67
N THR A 76 0.79 20.59 19.89
CA THR A 76 0.45 21.92 19.33
C THR A 76 0.38 21.96 17.81
N ASN A 77 1.07 21.04 17.13
CA ASN A 77 1.07 20.90 15.67
C ASN A 77 0.69 19.46 15.27
N ALA A 78 -0.34 18.91 15.92
CA ALA A 78 -0.91 17.62 15.57
C ALA A 78 -1.22 17.56 14.08
N VAL A 79 -0.85 16.44 13.46
CA VAL A 79 -1.11 16.16 12.05
C VAL A 79 -2.10 15.02 11.97
N ASN A 80 -3.16 15.19 11.19
CA ASN A 80 -4.15 14.14 10.95
C ASN A 80 -3.63 13.17 9.88
N ALA A 81 -3.79 11.87 10.11
CA ALA A 81 -3.43 10.83 9.13
C ALA A 81 -4.21 11.02 7.81
N ARG A 82 -5.51 11.31 7.90
CA ARG A 82 -6.39 11.47 6.73
C ARG A 82 -5.98 12.59 5.76
N ASP A 83 -5.32 13.63 6.27
CA ASP A 83 -4.92 14.80 5.46
C ASP A 83 -3.59 14.57 4.72
N ARG A 84 -2.88 13.49 5.05
CA ARG A 84 -1.54 13.17 4.50
C ARG A 84 -1.59 12.20 3.33
N ILE A 85 -2.71 11.52 3.13
CA ILE A 85 -2.89 10.54 2.06
C ILE A 85 -3.63 11.14 0.87
N GLY A 86 -3.51 10.50 -0.30
CA GLY A 86 -4.23 10.92 -1.50
C GLY A 86 -5.75 10.76 -1.39
N SER A 87 -6.47 11.03 -2.46
CA SER A 87 -7.94 10.92 -2.49
C SER A 87 -8.47 9.48 -2.61
N GLY A 88 -7.59 8.49 -2.78
CA GLY A 88 -7.96 7.14 -3.24
C GLY A 88 -8.19 7.08 -4.75
N PRO A 89 -8.67 5.95 -5.28
CA PRO A 89 -9.01 4.71 -4.56
C PRO A 89 -7.75 3.93 -4.14
N TRP A 90 -7.87 3.14 -3.07
CA TRP A 90 -6.79 2.27 -2.59
C TRP A 90 -7.13 0.81 -2.79
N TYR A 91 -6.12 0.08 -3.26
CA TYR A 91 -6.17 -1.35 -3.49
C TYR A 91 -4.96 -2.00 -2.80
N ASN A 92 -5.12 -3.23 -2.33
CA ASN A 92 -4.01 -4.00 -1.79
C ASN A 92 -3.14 -4.62 -2.90
N ALA A 93 -2.05 -5.30 -2.51
CA ALA A 93 -1.14 -5.99 -3.43
C ALA A 93 -1.82 -7.02 -4.36
N LYS A 94 -3.02 -7.50 -4.01
CA LYS A 94 -3.81 -8.44 -4.81
C LYS A 94 -4.85 -7.75 -5.70
N GLY A 95 -4.86 -6.42 -5.76
CA GLY A 95 -5.83 -5.65 -6.54
C GLY A 95 -7.24 -5.64 -5.94
N VAL A 96 -7.40 -6.00 -4.67
CA VAL A 96 -8.69 -5.91 -3.97
C VAL A 96 -8.86 -4.49 -3.43
N MET A 97 -10.01 -3.87 -3.72
CA MET A 97 -10.32 -2.51 -3.25
C MET A 97 -10.46 -2.49 -1.73
N ILE A 98 -9.76 -1.56 -1.09
CA ILE A 98 -9.85 -1.30 0.35
C ILE A 98 -10.86 -0.19 0.63
N ALA A 99 -10.72 0.93 -0.08
CA ALA A 99 -11.63 2.06 -0.02
C ALA A 99 -11.60 2.85 -1.34
N ALA A 100 -12.76 3.37 -1.75
CA ALA A 100 -12.89 4.16 -2.96
C ALA A 100 -12.36 5.59 -2.79
N ASP A 101 -12.51 6.14 -1.58
CA ASP A 101 -12.12 7.50 -1.22
C ASP A 101 -11.94 7.63 0.31
N VAL A 102 -11.48 8.80 0.77
CA VAL A 102 -11.24 9.08 2.19
C VAL A 102 -12.51 8.88 3.02
N ALA A 103 -13.70 9.19 2.50
CA ALA A 103 -14.93 9.01 3.26
C ALA A 103 -15.22 7.51 3.45
N ALA A 104 -15.09 6.70 2.40
CA ALA A 104 -15.25 5.25 2.47
C ALA A 104 -14.19 4.57 3.36
N LEU A 105 -12.99 5.14 3.46
CA LEU A 105 -11.93 4.65 4.36
C LEU A 105 -12.33 4.75 5.84
N HIS A 106 -13.19 5.72 6.18
CA HIS A 106 -13.64 6.01 7.55
C HIS A 106 -15.08 5.60 7.83
N GLN A 107 -15.70 4.83 6.93
CA GLN A 107 -17.05 4.31 7.14
C GLN A 107 -17.02 3.00 7.94
N ASP A 108 -18.10 2.78 8.71
CA ASP A 108 -18.40 1.47 9.26
C ASP A 108 -18.50 0.45 8.11
N GLY A 109 -17.67 -0.59 8.16
CA GLY A 109 -17.61 -1.62 7.11
C GLY A 109 -16.63 -1.34 5.98
N VAL A 110 -15.65 -0.44 6.16
CA VAL A 110 -14.47 -0.36 5.29
C VAL A 110 -13.85 -1.75 5.10
N ASN A 111 -13.32 -2.03 3.91
CA ASN A 111 -12.81 -3.36 3.56
C ASN A 111 -11.38 -3.61 4.11
N ILE A 112 -11.16 -3.29 5.39
CA ILE A 112 -9.95 -3.59 6.16
C ILE A 112 -10.29 -4.71 7.13
N ASN A 113 -9.85 -5.93 6.82
CA ASN A 113 -10.06 -7.12 7.65
C ASN A 113 -8.89 -8.10 7.45
N HIS A 114 -8.86 -9.20 8.20
CA HIS A 114 -7.77 -10.19 8.15
C HIS A 114 -7.48 -10.81 6.76
N VAL A 115 -8.41 -10.69 5.81
CA VAL A 115 -8.22 -11.21 4.43
C VAL A 115 -7.64 -10.14 3.51
N THR A 116 -8.02 -8.88 3.72
CA THR A 116 -7.72 -7.78 2.79
C THR A 116 -6.59 -6.89 3.26
N ALA A 117 -6.35 -6.83 4.57
CA ALA A 117 -5.19 -6.23 5.20
C ALA A 117 -3.99 -7.18 5.08
N ILE A 118 -3.37 -7.14 3.90
CA ILE A 118 -2.19 -7.93 3.54
C ILE A 118 -0.97 -7.03 3.41
N ASP A 119 0.20 -7.63 3.43
CA ASP A 119 1.46 -6.92 3.30
C ASP A 119 1.75 -6.43 1.88
N GLU A 120 2.83 -5.65 1.75
CA GLU A 120 3.26 -5.07 0.47
C GLU A 120 3.54 -6.12 -0.62
N SER A 121 3.86 -7.36 -0.23
CA SER A 121 4.11 -8.49 -1.13
C SER A 121 2.86 -9.32 -1.43
N GLY A 122 1.72 -8.96 -0.79
CA GLY A 122 0.47 -9.70 -0.87
C GLY A 122 0.40 -10.92 0.06
N GLY A 123 1.36 -11.05 0.97
CA GLY A 123 1.38 -12.02 2.06
C GLY A 123 0.41 -11.65 3.17
N MET A 124 0.02 -12.64 3.97
CA MET A 124 -0.60 -12.32 5.26
C MET A 124 0.43 -11.60 6.12
N VAL A 125 0.00 -10.54 6.81
CA VAL A 125 0.88 -9.76 7.70
C VAL A 125 1.59 -10.72 8.66
N PRO A 126 2.93 -10.83 8.58
CA PRO A 126 3.68 -11.72 9.43
C PRO A 126 3.49 -11.36 10.90
N PHE A 127 3.26 -12.40 11.69
CA PHE A 127 3.42 -12.36 13.13
C PHE A 127 4.86 -12.01 13.47
N VAL A 128 5.08 -10.85 14.10
CA VAL A 128 6.39 -10.49 14.65
C VAL A 128 6.34 -10.68 16.15
N HIS A 129 6.61 -11.90 16.61
CA HIS A 129 7.19 -12.03 17.94
C HIS A 129 8.70 -11.91 17.78
N LEU A 130 9.23 -10.72 18.06
CA LEU A 130 10.60 -10.60 18.52
C LEU A 130 10.58 -10.88 20.03
N LYS A 131 11.51 -11.71 20.49
CA LYS A 131 11.84 -11.80 21.91
C LYS A 131 12.29 -10.43 22.40
N VAL A 132 12.31 -10.24 23.72
CA VAL A 132 12.82 -9.01 24.37
C VAL A 132 14.28 -8.70 23.95
N ASP A 133 15.03 -9.71 23.48
CA ASP A 133 16.39 -9.57 22.95
C ASP A 133 16.48 -9.25 21.45
N GLY A 134 15.34 -9.02 20.77
CA GLY A 134 15.29 -8.70 19.35
C GLY A 134 15.45 -9.90 18.40
N SER A 135 15.49 -11.14 18.91
CA SER A 135 15.52 -12.34 18.07
C SER A 135 14.11 -12.89 17.79
N ALA A 136 13.89 -13.48 16.61
CA ALA A 136 12.59 -14.08 16.27
C ALA A 136 12.30 -15.34 17.11
N PHE A 137 11.04 -15.56 17.46
CA PHE A 137 10.60 -16.85 18.01
C PHE A 137 10.67 -17.95 16.94
N ALA A 138 11.10 -19.15 17.33
CA ALA A 138 11.07 -20.31 16.44
C ALA A 138 9.60 -20.63 16.07
N PRO A 139 9.33 -21.16 14.86
CA PRO A 139 7.96 -21.42 14.40
C PRO A 139 7.09 -22.26 15.34
N ALA A 140 7.70 -23.19 16.10
CA ALA A 140 7.01 -24.05 17.06
C ALA A 140 6.72 -23.39 18.42
N ASP A 141 7.39 -22.27 18.73
CA ASP A 141 7.31 -21.56 20.00
C ASP A 141 6.51 -20.24 19.88
N GLN A 142 5.87 -20.02 18.74
CA GLN A 142 5.07 -18.81 18.50
C GLN A 142 3.76 -18.93 19.28
N PRO A 143 3.50 -18.10 20.31
CA PRO A 143 2.22 -18.11 21.00
C PRO A 143 1.09 -17.69 20.05
N GLU A 144 -0.14 -18.15 20.26
CA GLU A 144 -1.29 -17.92 19.34
C GLU A 144 -1.79 -16.45 19.25
N VAL A 145 -1.05 -15.49 19.81
CA VAL A 145 -1.45 -14.06 19.81
C VAL A 145 -1.10 -13.39 18.49
N VAL A 146 -2.08 -13.30 17.61
CA VAL A 146 -2.05 -12.44 16.42
C VAL A 146 -1.73 -11.00 16.87
N GLU A 147 -0.83 -10.28 16.19
CA GLU A 147 -0.86 -8.82 16.30
C GLU A 147 -2.20 -8.37 15.71
N HIS A 148 -3.15 -8.10 16.59
CA HIS A 148 -4.51 -7.73 16.24
C HIS A 148 -4.65 -6.23 15.98
N ASP A 149 -3.64 -5.44 16.36
CA ASP A 149 -3.71 -3.99 16.36
C ASP A 149 -2.82 -3.39 15.28
N ILE A 150 -3.36 -2.41 14.55
CA ILE A 150 -2.60 -1.58 13.62
C ILE A 150 -2.40 -0.22 14.29
N LEU A 151 -1.15 0.17 14.50
CA LEU A 151 -0.84 1.48 15.06
C LEU A 151 -1.23 2.59 14.07
N THR A 152 -2.21 3.43 14.46
CA THR A 152 -2.62 4.61 13.69
C THR A 152 -2.52 5.91 14.50
N GLY A 153 -2.66 5.84 15.83
CA GLY A 153 -2.69 7.03 16.69
C GLY A 153 -3.80 8.03 16.32
N THR A 154 -4.88 7.54 15.73
CA THR A 154 -5.89 8.34 15.03
C THR A 154 -7.29 7.95 15.50
N GLN A 155 -8.22 8.91 15.54
CA GLN A 155 -9.64 8.67 15.79
C GLN A 155 -10.29 7.92 14.61
N ALA A 156 -11.53 7.43 14.79
CA ALA A 156 -12.24 6.68 13.75
C ALA A 156 -12.40 7.46 12.42
N ASP A 157 -12.48 8.78 12.50
CA ASP A 157 -12.61 9.67 11.35
C ASP A 157 -11.27 10.07 10.71
N GLY A 158 -10.14 9.55 11.18
CA GLY A 158 -8.84 9.86 10.58
C GLY A 158 -8.14 11.11 11.15
N THR A 159 -8.70 11.73 12.20
CA THR A 159 -8.11 12.90 12.87
C THR A 159 -7.24 12.52 14.07
N ALA A 160 -6.30 13.38 14.42
CA ALA A 160 -5.48 13.22 15.61
C ALA A 160 -6.31 13.26 16.89
N PHE A 161 -5.85 12.57 17.94
CA PHE A 161 -6.41 12.72 19.28
C PHE A 161 -6.12 14.13 19.84
N PRO A 162 -7.05 14.71 20.62
CA PRO A 162 -6.81 15.95 21.35
C PRO A 162 -5.61 15.85 22.29
N ALA A 163 -4.97 16.99 22.58
CA ALA A 163 -3.84 17.01 23.48
C ALA A 163 -4.23 16.52 24.89
N GLY A 164 -3.53 15.50 25.39
CA GLY A 164 -3.76 14.94 26.72
C GLY A 164 -4.77 13.80 26.77
N GLU A 165 -5.32 13.39 25.62
CA GLU A 165 -6.07 12.15 25.47
C GLU A 165 -5.15 11.08 24.88
N ASP A 166 -5.18 9.88 25.47
CA ASP A 166 -4.47 8.71 24.99
C ASP A 166 -5.32 7.88 24.03
N ASN A 167 -4.61 7.11 23.19
CA ASN A 167 -5.12 6.18 22.21
C ASN A 167 -5.20 4.76 22.78
#